data_AF-A0A8S4SDT1-F1
#
_entry.id   AF-A0A8S4SDT1-F1
#
_cell.length_a   1.000
_cell.length_b   1.000
_cell.length_c   1.000
_cell.angle_alpha   90.00
_cell.angle_beta   90.00
_cell.angle_gamma   90.00
#
_symmetry.space_group_name_H-M   'P 1'
#
loop_
_entity.id
_entity.type
_entity.pdbx_description
1 polymer ?
#
loop_
_entity_poly.entity_id
_entity_poly.type
_entity_poly.pdbx_seq_one_letter_code
_entity_poly.pdbx_strand_id
1 'polypeptide(L)'
;MLSLCIWNSVQMSCQDLFNAQLTDEGLCCTFNVVHREKMFRNPKALNDLNFTFPLPTVDWTPESGYPTDAPDDGFPWKPKGLKKRNLII
;
A
#
# COMPACT_ATOMS: atom_id res chain seq x y z
N MET A 1 6.25 18.99 3.09
CA MET A 1 4.84 18.67 2.77
C MET A 1 4.71 18.52 1.27
N LEU A 2 4.06 17.46 0.79
CA LEU A 2 4.00 17.12 -0.64
C LEU A 2 3.08 18.07 -1.40
N SER A 3 3.51 18.58 -2.57
CA SER A 3 2.77 19.59 -3.36
C SER A 3 2.10 19.05 -4.62
N LEU A 4 2.62 17.97 -5.21
CA LEU A 4 2.08 17.34 -6.41
C LEU A 4 2.24 15.83 -6.32
N CYS A 5 1.14 15.10 -6.54
CA CYS A 5 1.12 13.65 -6.52
C CYS A 5 0.44 13.13 -7.79
N ILE A 6 1.16 12.29 -8.53
CA ILE A 6 0.70 11.70 -9.78
C ILE A 6 0.96 10.20 -9.71
N TRP A 7 -0.08 9.40 -9.93
CA TRP A 7 0.01 7.96 -10.02
C TRP A 7 -0.77 7.47 -11.22
N ASN A 8 -0.21 6.54 -12.00
CA ASN A 8 -0.89 5.96 -13.16
C ASN A 8 -1.42 7.00 -14.18
N SER A 9 -0.69 8.10 -14.34
CA SER A 9 -1.02 9.28 -15.16
C SER A 9 -2.26 10.06 -14.69
N VAL A 10 -2.66 9.88 -13.44
CA VAL A 10 -3.76 10.61 -12.79
C VAL A 10 -3.18 11.45 -11.65
N GLN A 11 -3.51 12.73 -11.64
CA GLN A 11 -3.19 13.61 -10.52
C GLN A 11 -4.17 13.35 -9.37
N MET A 12 -3.65 13.17 -8.16
CA MET A 12 -4.42 12.78 -6.98
C MET A 12 -4.03 13.64 -5.78
N SER A 13 -4.86 13.66 -4.73
CA SER A 13 -4.45 14.25 -3.45
C SER A 13 -3.27 13.46 -2.87
N CYS A 14 -2.24 14.17 -2.41
CA CYS A 14 -1.12 13.52 -1.71
C CYS A 14 -1.54 12.86 -0.39
N GLN A 15 -2.65 13.32 0.22
CA GLN A 15 -3.20 12.72 1.45
C GLN A 15 -3.88 11.38 1.17
N ASP A 16 -4.36 11.16 -0.06
CA ASP A 16 -4.95 9.88 -0.47
C ASP A 16 -3.87 8.91 -0.97
N LEU A 17 -2.74 9.44 -1.47
CA LEU A 17 -1.66 8.65 -2.07
C LEU A 17 -0.61 8.18 -1.06
N PHE A 18 -0.35 8.98 -0.03
CA PHE A 18 0.69 8.72 0.97
C PHE A 18 0.11 8.65 2.37
N ASN A 19 0.64 7.73 3.16
CA ASN A 19 0.41 7.68 4.60
C ASN A 19 1.53 8.41 5.33
N ALA A 20 1.17 9.36 6.20
CA ALA A 20 2.12 10.05 7.05
C ALA A 20 2.34 9.27 8.35
N GLN A 21 3.60 9.12 8.76
CA GLN A 21 4.00 8.47 10.00
C GLN A 21 5.12 9.25 10.68
N LEU A 22 5.09 9.32 12.01
CA LEU A 22 6.16 9.91 12.79
C LEU A 22 7.24 8.86 13.04
N THR A 23 8.46 9.15 12.62
CA THR A 23 9.67 8.36 12.87
C THR A 23 10.66 9.18 13.71
N ASP A 24 11.76 8.56 14.11
CA ASP A 24 12.92 9.21 14.73
C ASP A 24 13.55 10.29 13.83
N GLU A 25 13.44 10.12 12.52
CA GLU A 25 13.84 11.10 11.51
C GLU A 25 12.79 12.21 11.25
N GLY A 26 11.66 12.19 11.97
CA GLY A 26 10.57 13.15 11.83
C GLY A 26 9.36 12.62 11.07
N LEU A 27 8.61 13.50 10.39
CA LEU A 27 7.38 13.10 9.69
C LEU A 27 7.72 12.54 8.29
N CYS A 28 7.57 11.23 8.12
CA CYS A 28 7.78 10.54 6.85
C CYS A 28 6.46 10.22 6.15
N CYS A 29 6.47 10.22 4.81
CA CYS A 29 5.33 9.84 3.98
C CYS A 29 5.64 8.55 3.19
N THR A 30 4.80 7.52 3.33
CA THR A 30 5.00 6.23 2.66
C THR A 30 3.93 5.97 1.60
N PHE A 31 4.36 5.54 0.42
CA PHE A 31 3.50 5.20 -0.71
C PHE A 31 3.25 3.69 -0.79
N ASN A 32 2.02 3.31 -1.11
CA ASN A 32 1.63 1.94 -1.52
C ASN A 32 2.09 0.81 -0.58
N VAL A 33 1.91 1.02 0.72
CA VAL A 33 2.37 0.09 1.75
C VAL A 33 1.35 -1.05 1.94
N VAL A 34 1.86 -2.26 2.21
CA VAL A 34 1.03 -3.40 2.60
C VAL A 34 0.38 -3.13 3.96
N HIS A 35 -0.90 -3.46 4.11
CA HIS A 35 -1.60 -3.26 5.37
C HIS A 35 -0.90 -3.98 6.52
N ARG A 36 -0.90 -3.38 7.72
CA ARG A 36 -0.20 -3.92 8.89
C ARG A 36 -0.58 -5.36 9.23
N GLU A 37 -1.85 -5.71 9.01
CA GLU A 37 -2.40 -7.04 9.28
C GLU A 37 -1.80 -8.14 8.38
N LYS A 38 -1.26 -7.74 7.22
CA LYS A 38 -0.61 -8.62 6.26
C LYS A 38 0.92 -8.49 6.28
N MET A 39 1.44 -7.35 6.72
CA MET A 39 2.89 -7.12 6.84
C MET A 39 3.50 -7.80 8.06
N PHE A 40 2.82 -7.77 9.21
CA PHE A 40 3.40 -8.22 10.48
C PHE A 40 2.78 -9.52 10.99
N ARG A 41 3.62 -10.41 11.55
CA ARG A 41 3.17 -11.65 12.21
C ARG A 41 2.30 -11.39 13.45
N ASN A 42 2.58 -10.31 14.17
CA ASN A 42 1.80 -9.88 15.34
C ASN A 42 1.49 -8.37 15.24
N PRO A 43 0.42 -7.98 14.52
CA PRO A 43 0.11 -6.57 14.28
C PRO A 43 -0.29 -5.79 15.54
N LYS A 44 -0.72 -6.49 16.61
CA LYS A 44 -1.12 -5.89 17.89
C LYS A 44 0.06 -5.53 18.80
N ALA A 45 1.26 -6.01 18.48
CA ALA A 45 2.47 -5.70 19.24
C ALA A 45 3.10 -4.35 18.85
N LEU A 46 2.58 -3.70 17.81
CA LEU A 46 3.04 -2.38 17.37
C LEU A 46 2.16 -1.29 17.98
N ASN A 47 2.80 -0.29 18.58
CA ASN A 47 2.12 0.86 19.18
C ASN A 47 1.33 1.63 18.10
N ASP A 48 0.12 2.07 18.44
CA ASP A 48 -0.91 2.54 17.51
C ASP A 48 -0.47 3.68 16.59
N LEU A 49 0.07 3.32 15.43
CA LEU A 49 0.01 4.17 14.24
C LEU A 49 -1.35 3.88 13.59
N ASN A 50 -2.33 4.74 13.81
CA ASN A 50 -3.65 4.70 13.18
C ASN A 50 -3.52 5.01 11.67
N PHE A 51 -2.97 4.06 10.92
CA PHE A 51 -3.03 4.09 9.47
C PHE A 51 -4.47 3.83 9.05
N THR A 52 -5.14 4.87 8.55
CA THR A 52 -6.48 4.73 8.00
C THR A 52 -6.31 4.43 6.51
N PHE A 53 -6.33 3.15 6.16
CA PHE A 53 -6.43 2.75 4.75
C PHE A 53 -7.92 2.73 4.37
N PRO A 54 -8.39 3.64 3.50
CA PRO A 54 -9.80 3.71 3.15
C PRO A 54 -10.27 2.54 2.26
N LEU A 55 -9.35 1.70 1.78
CA LEU A 55 -9.59 0.66 0.78
C LEU A 55 -9.27 -0.74 1.32
N PRO A 56 -9.89 -1.80 0.75
CA PRO A 56 -9.72 -3.17 1.23
C PRO A 56 -8.27 -3.64 1.15
N THR A 57 -7.84 -4.36 2.19
CA THR A 57 -6.51 -4.98 2.26
C THR A 57 -6.44 -6.23 1.40
N VAL A 58 -5.42 -6.34 0.56
CA VAL A 58 -5.13 -7.51 -0.28
C VAL A 58 -4.00 -8.33 0.32
N ASP A 59 -4.10 -9.66 0.22
CA ASP A 59 -3.07 -10.60 0.64
C ASP A 59 -1.98 -10.73 -0.44
N TRP A 60 -1.18 -9.68 -0.59
CA TRP A 60 -0.08 -9.62 -1.55
C TRP A 60 1.27 -9.86 -0.87
N THR A 61 2.11 -10.72 -1.45
CA THR A 61 3.53 -10.86 -1.04
C THR A 61 4.47 -10.81 -2.25
N PRO A 62 5.76 -10.48 -2.06
CA PRO A 62 6.75 -10.52 -3.14
C PRO A 62 6.87 -11.89 -3.82
N GLU A 63 6.66 -12.98 -3.09
CA GLU A 63 6.82 -14.36 -3.55
C GLU A 63 5.59 -14.88 -4.31
N SER A 64 4.39 -14.50 -3.86
CA SER A 64 3.12 -15.02 -4.38
C SER A 64 2.38 -14.05 -5.30
N GLY A 65 2.72 -12.76 -5.23
CA GLY A 65 2.08 -11.72 -6.02
C GLY A 65 0.65 -11.43 -5.56
N TYR A 66 -0.18 -10.94 -6.50
CA TYR A 66 -1.58 -10.61 -6.23
C TYR A 66 -2.47 -11.84 -6.40
N PRO A 67 -3.39 -12.11 -5.45
CA PRO A 67 -4.32 -13.22 -5.59
C PRO A 67 -5.30 -12.97 -6.74
N THR A 68 -5.87 -14.03 -7.31
CA THR A 68 -6.66 -13.98 -8.55
C THR A 68 -8.01 -13.28 -8.38
N ASP A 69 -8.50 -13.23 -7.14
CA ASP A 69 -9.73 -12.58 -6.66
C ASP A 69 -9.46 -11.22 -6.02
N ALA A 70 -8.22 -10.69 -6.09
CA ALA A 70 -7.89 -9.39 -5.54
C ALA A 70 -8.75 -8.27 -6.17
N PRO A 71 -9.41 -7.42 -5.37
CA PRO A 71 -10.15 -6.27 -5.87
C PRO A 71 -9.23 -5.33 -6.67
N ASP A 72 -9.81 -4.60 -7.62
CA ASP A 72 -9.04 -3.69 -8.48
C ASP A 72 -8.57 -2.42 -7.76
N ASP A 73 -9.29 -2.01 -6.72
CA ASP A 73 -9.00 -0.89 -5.83
C ASP A 73 -8.33 -1.32 -4.51
N GLY A 74 -7.97 -2.60 -4.35
CA GLY A 74 -7.31 -3.10 -3.15
C GLY A 74 -5.89 -2.56 -2.97
N PHE A 75 -5.43 -2.48 -1.71
CA PHE A 75 -4.04 -2.17 -1.38
C PHE A 75 -3.21 -3.43 -1.06
N PRO A 76 -1.94 -3.49 -1.52
CA PRO A 76 -1.26 -2.49 -2.33
C PRO A 76 -1.82 -2.38 -3.75
N TRP A 77 -1.73 -1.20 -4.37
CA TRP A 77 -2.19 -0.95 -5.73
C TRP A 77 -1.38 -1.72 -6.77
N LYS A 78 -2.11 -2.39 -7.67
CA LYS A 78 -1.56 -3.05 -8.85
C LYS A 78 -0.96 -2.02 -9.82
N PRO A 79 0.29 -2.20 -10.29
CA PRO A 79 0.84 -1.35 -11.35
C PRO A 79 0.10 -1.62 -12.68
N LYS A 80 -0.10 -0.57 -13.48
CA LYS A 80 -0.64 -0.70 -14.83
C LYS A 80 0.32 -1.53 -15.69
N GLY A 81 -0.24 -2.44 -16.51
CA GLY A 81 0.53 -3.23 -17.48
C GLY A 81 0.90 -4.65 -17.05
N LEU A 82 0.63 -5.05 -15.80
CA LEU A 82 0.64 -6.47 -15.43
C LEU A 82 -0.53 -7.18 -16.12
N LYS A 83 -0.27 -7.81 -17.27
CA LYS A 83 -1.15 -8.87 -17.78
C LYS A 83 -1.07 -10.04 -16.79
N LYS A 84 -2.21 -10.67 -16.45
CA LYS A 84 -2.26 -11.95 -15.71
C LYS A 84 -1.29 -12.94 -16.36
N ARG A 85 -0.05 -12.98 -15.87
CA ARG A 85 0.94 -13.99 -16.22
C ARG A 85 1.36 -14.55 -14.88
N ASN A 86 1.06 -15.83 -14.70
CA ASN A 86 1.70 -16.67 -13.70
C ASN A 86 3.22 -16.49 -13.87
N LEU A 87 3.82 -15.58 -13.12
CA LEU A 87 5.26 -15.55 -12.96
C LEU A 87 5.57 -16.47 -11.78
N ILE A 88 5.89 -17.70 -12.14
CA ILE A 88 6.71 -18.59 -11.32
C ILE A 88 8.08 -17.92 -11.26
N ILE A 89 8.52 -17.57 -10.05
CA ILE A 89 9.93 -17.30 -9.75
C ILE A 89 10.65 -18.65 -9.71
#